data_AF-A0A453IZ83-F1
#
_entry.id   AF-A0A453IZ83-F1
#
_cell.length_a   1.000
_cell.length_b   1.000
_cell.length_c   1.000
_cell.angle_alpha   90.00
_cell.angle_beta   90.00
_cell.angle_gamma   90.00
#
_symmetry.space_group_name_H-M   'P 1'
#
loop_
_entity.id
_entity.type
_entity.pdbx_description
1 polymer ?
#
loop_
_entity_poly.entity_id
_entity_poly.type
_entity_poly.pdbx_seq_one_letter_code
_entity_poly.pdbx_strand_id
1 'polypeptide(L)'
;QVDLSFDLLVQKLNEVIFTYYKSCAASTLLDSSFTYACDDGEKYFVKPLRFDAIFKLRRVMILGRTIDLRSLITQRMNKLFRENIDFLLERFEYGDLCGVVELQQLLDILELTHQSISRFLELDSYSLMISEMQENLSLVSYSSRISSQIWNEMQTDFLPNFILCNTTQRFVRSLKGAHHSSQRSDASTGKPYFYCGSHDLTMAYQGLAGLYRDFFGIPHMFAVVKLLGSRSLPGIIRALLDHISSKITAMVPKVTGLQEALPKSIGLLSFDGGIAGCQKIIHEILTWEAKSDVKVEVLHDLKEIGSALYWMSLLDIVLRQIDTTQFMQSAPWLGLVPGNDGQVKHAYSDNTPFTTLLSAATSAVASSPACANPSSYLVMSKQAEAASLLYKSNLNSGSVLEYALAFTSAALDRHYSKWSATPKTGFIDITTSKDFYRVFSGLQYSYLEDSMTNPSKKREMLGDSVAWAGCTIMYLLGQQLHFELFDFSYQFLNVAEIETATVSLYQPADRSKSPNIFQGYEVILEAMRKARRLNNHVFSMLRARCPLEDKVACAIKPSGAPLHRMKFSNTVSAFETLPQRANS
;
A
#
# COMPACT_ATOMS: atom_id res chain seq x y z
N GLN A 1 -3.13 -47.63 -32.32
CA GLN A 1 -2.57 -46.54 -33.16
C GLN A 1 -3.55 -45.37 -33.32
N VAL A 2 -4.82 -45.63 -33.70
CA VAL A 2 -5.83 -44.57 -33.90
C VAL A 2 -6.15 -43.82 -32.60
N ASP A 3 -6.34 -44.52 -31.47
CA ASP A 3 -6.63 -43.86 -30.17
C ASP A 3 -5.51 -42.88 -29.77
N LEU A 4 -4.25 -43.32 -29.77
CA LEU A 4 -3.09 -42.47 -29.49
C LEU A 4 -3.00 -41.26 -30.44
N SER A 5 -3.24 -41.48 -31.73
CA SER A 5 -3.17 -40.42 -32.74
C SER A 5 -4.29 -39.40 -32.55
N PHE A 6 -5.49 -39.85 -32.17
CA PHE A 6 -6.62 -38.99 -31.87
C PHE A 6 -6.38 -38.19 -30.59
N ASP A 7 -5.81 -38.81 -29.55
CA ASP A 7 -5.46 -38.10 -28.33
C ASP A 7 -4.40 -37.01 -28.57
N LEU A 8 -3.38 -37.30 -29.37
CA LEU A 8 -2.37 -36.32 -29.78
C LEU A 8 -2.99 -35.21 -30.64
N LEU A 9 -3.90 -35.54 -31.56
CA LEU A 9 -4.63 -34.57 -32.37
C LEU A 9 -5.41 -33.60 -31.48
N VAL A 10 -6.23 -34.11 -30.55
CA VAL A 10 -7.03 -33.26 -29.66
C VAL A 10 -6.12 -32.41 -28.75
N GLN A 11 -4.97 -32.95 -28.33
CA GLN A 11 -4.01 -32.20 -27.50
C GLN A 11 -3.42 -31.04 -28.29
N LYS A 12 -2.83 -31.32 -29.46
CA LYS A 12 -2.20 -30.30 -30.30
C LYS A 12 -3.21 -29.27 -30.81
N LEU A 13 -4.44 -29.70 -31.10
CA LEU A 13 -5.50 -28.80 -31.47
C LEU A 13 -5.84 -27.81 -30.34
N ASN A 14 -5.95 -28.28 -29.09
CA ASN A 14 -6.15 -27.39 -27.94
C ASN A 14 -4.98 -26.44 -27.71
N GLU A 15 -3.73 -26.93 -27.82
CA GLU A 15 -2.53 -26.09 -27.72
C GLU A 15 -2.53 -24.97 -28.76
N VAL A 16 -2.85 -25.30 -30.03
CA VAL A 16 -2.91 -24.32 -31.13
C VAL A 16 -4.05 -23.31 -30.93
N ILE A 17 -5.24 -23.77 -30.57
CA ILE A 17 -6.39 -22.90 -30.29
C ILE A 17 -6.06 -21.95 -29.14
N PHE A 18 -5.56 -22.47 -28.02
CA PHE A 18 -5.20 -21.69 -26.85
C PHE A 18 -4.13 -20.65 -27.19
N THR A 19 -3.04 -21.07 -27.85
CA THR A 19 -1.95 -20.19 -28.28
C THR A 19 -2.46 -19.04 -29.15
N TYR A 20 -3.34 -19.32 -30.11
CA TYR A 20 -3.92 -18.32 -30.99
C TYR A 20 -4.75 -17.29 -30.21
N TYR A 21 -5.72 -17.74 -29.42
CA TYR A 21 -6.57 -16.81 -28.67
C TYR A 21 -5.79 -16.05 -27.58
N LYS A 22 -4.75 -16.67 -26.98
CA LYS A 22 -3.83 -16.00 -26.04
C LYS A 22 -3.05 -14.89 -26.74
N SER A 23 -2.56 -15.14 -27.94
CA SER A 23 -1.87 -14.13 -28.76
C SER A 23 -2.82 -13.00 -29.15
N CYS A 24 -4.06 -13.31 -29.56
CA CYS A 24 -5.07 -12.29 -29.87
C CYS A 24 -5.38 -11.41 -28.66
N ALA A 25 -5.55 -12.02 -27.47
CA ALA A 25 -5.80 -11.29 -26.24
C ALA A 25 -4.62 -10.37 -25.86
N ALA A 26 -3.38 -10.89 -25.94
CA ALA A 26 -2.18 -10.11 -25.67
C ALA A 26 -2.01 -8.96 -26.68
N SER A 27 -2.24 -9.21 -27.97
CA SER A 27 -2.21 -8.18 -29.01
C SER A 27 -3.26 -7.09 -28.76
N THR A 28 -4.47 -7.47 -28.32
CA THR A 28 -5.58 -6.54 -28.05
C THR A 28 -5.32 -5.65 -26.82
N LEU A 29 -4.69 -6.19 -25.79
CA LEU A 29 -4.39 -5.47 -24.54
C LEU A 29 -3.07 -4.70 -24.60
N LEU A 30 -2.28 -4.86 -25.66
CA LEU A 30 -1.01 -4.17 -25.80
C LEU A 30 -1.25 -2.68 -26.03
N ASP A 31 -0.51 -1.82 -25.33
CA ASP A 31 -0.73 -0.39 -25.41
C ASP A 31 -0.48 0.15 -26.83
N SER A 32 -1.51 0.78 -27.40
CA SER A 32 -1.43 1.45 -28.69
C SER A 32 -0.30 2.48 -28.77
N SER A 33 0.01 3.18 -27.68
CA SER A 33 1.10 4.17 -27.64
C SER A 33 2.48 3.51 -27.75
N PHE A 34 2.65 2.34 -27.13
CA PHE A 34 3.85 1.51 -27.24
C PHE A 34 4.03 1.00 -28.68
N THR A 35 2.97 0.42 -29.26
CA THR A 35 3.04 -0.10 -30.64
C THR A 35 3.35 0.99 -31.67
N TYR A 36 2.82 2.19 -31.49
CA TYR A 36 3.13 3.35 -32.32
C TYR A 36 4.60 3.78 -32.19
N ALA A 37 5.19 3.72 -30.99
CA ALA A 37 6.57 4.12 -30.76
C ALA A 37 7.61 3.11 -31.27
N CYS A 38 7.25 1.84 -31.47
CA CYS A 38 8.17 0.79 -31.91
C CYS A 38 8.39 0.75 -33.44
N ASP A 39 7.64 1.51 -34.25
CA ASP A 39 7.67 1.52 -35.73
C ASP A 39 7.49 0.14 -36.43
N ASP A 40 7.28 -0.94 -35.67
CA ASP A 40 7.15 -2.34 -36.13
C ASP A 40 5.86 -2.98 -35.59
N GLY A 41 4.73 -2.30 -35.79
CA GLY A 41 3.42 -2.75 -35.31
C GLY A 41 2.97 -4.10 -35.90
N GLU A 42 3.45 -4.46 -37.10
CA GLU A 42 3.11 -5.74 -37.74
C GLU A 42 3.59 -6.95 -36.93
N LYS A 43 4.68 -6.79 -36.17
CA LYS A 43 5.24 -7.84 -35.31
C LYS A 43 4.26 -8.29 -34.20
N TYR A 44 3.39 -7.38 -33.76
CA TYR A 44 2.40 -7.65 -32.71
C TYR A 44 1.04 -8.03 -33.28
N PHE A 45 0.87 -8.00 -34.59
CA PHE A 45 -0.36 -8.37 -35.27
C PHE A 45 -0.53 -9.88 -35.36
N VAL A 46 -1.70 -10.38 -34.93
CA VAL A 46 -2.02 -11.80 -35.00
C VAL A 46 -2.89 -12.08 -36.22
N LYS A 47 -2.36 -12.89 -37.15
CA LYS A 47 -3.10 -13.28 -38.36
C LYS A 47 -4.36 -14.07 -37.99
N PRO A 48 -5.55 -13.69 -38.49
CA PRO A 48 -6.79 -14.37 -38.15
C PRO A 48 -6.79 -15.86 -38.57
N LEU A 49 -7.06 -16.74 -37.61
CA LEU A 49 -7.33 -18.16 -37.83
C LEU A 49 -8.81 -18.47 -37.56
N ARG A 50 -9.37 -19.44 -38.30
CA ARG A 50 -10.79 -19.81 -38.22
C ARG A 50 -10.96 -21.16 -37.53
N PHE A 51 -11.41 -21.13 -36.28
CA PHE A 51 -11.74 -22.33 -35.49
C PHE A 51 -13.25 -22.60 -35.41
N ASP A 52 -14.10 -21.72 -35.97
CA ASP A 52 -15.56 -21.80 -35.86
C ASP A 52 -16.15 -23.14 -36.32
N ALA A 53 -15.63 -23.69 -37.41
CA ALA A 53 -16.07 -24.97 -37.93
C ALA A 53 -15.74 -26.11 -36.95
N ILE A 54 -14.55 -26.07 -36.35
CA ILE A 54 -14.07 -27.06 -35.38
C ILE A 54 -14.93 -27.02 -34.12
N PHE A 55 -15.26 -25.84 -33.60
CA PHE A 55 -16.13 -25.69 -32.43
C PHE A 55 -17.57 -26.17 -32.65
N LYS A 56 -18.01 -26.35 -33.90
CA LYS A 56 -19.33 -26.89 -34.25
C LYS A 56 -19.34 -28.43 -34.36
N LEU A 57 -18.18 -29.10 -34.36
CA LEU A 57 -18.09 -30.55 -34.51
C LEU A 57 -18.50 -31.28 -33.21
N ARG A 58 -19.77 -31.66 -33.11
CA ARG A 58 -20.32 -32.46 -31.99
C ARG A 58 -20.38 -33.97 -32.25
N ARG A 59 -20.27 -34.40 -33.51
CA ARG A 59 -20.41 -35.81 -33.90
C ARG A 59 -19.40 -36.15 -34.97
N VAL A 60 -18.23 -36.63 -34.56
CA VAL A 60 -17.18 -37.11 -35.45
C VAL A 60 -17.16 -38.63 -35.41
N MET A 61 -17.36 -39.28 -36.56
CA MET A 61 -17.31 -40.75 -36.66
C MET A 61 -15.87 -41.21 -36.84
N ILE A 62 -15.35 -42.00 -35.90
CA ILE A 62 -14.00 -42.59 -35.96
C ILE A 62 -14.13 -44.06 -35.56
N LEU A 63 -13.74 -44.97 -36.45
CA LEU A 63 -13.79 -46.44 -36.23
C LEU A 63 -15.15 -46.93 -35.69
N GLY A 64 -16.26 -46.39 -36.22
CA GLY A 64 -17.61 -46.75 -35.81
C GLY A 64 -18.09 -46.13 -34.49
N ARG A 65 -17.24 -45.36 -33.80
CA ARG A 65 -17.62 -44.57 -32.60
C ARG A 65 -17.99 -43.15 -33.00
N THR A 66 -19.03 -42.60 -32.40
CA THR A 66 -19.37 -41.18 -32.52
C THR A 66 -18.75 -40.41 -31.36
N ILE A 67 -17.86 -39.48 -31.65
CA ILE A 67 -17.12 -38.69 -30.67
C ILE A 67 -17.61 -37.25 -30.68
N ASP A 68 -17.89 -36.69 -29.50
CA ASP A 68 -18.15 -35.26 -29.33
C ASP A 68 -16.83 -34.51 -29.18
N LEU A 69 -16.29 -34.04 -30.31
CA LEU A 69 -15.05 -33.31 -30.35
C LEU A 69 -15.14 -31.97 -29.60
N ARG A 70 -16.30 -31.30 -29.65
CA ARG A 70 -16.53 -30.05 -28.90
C ARG A 70 -16.39 -30.29 -27.40
N SER A 71 -17.03 -31.34 -26.87
CA SER A 71 -16.92 -31.69 -25.45
C SER A 71 -15.48 -31.98 -25.02
N LEU A 72 -14.73 -32.74 -25.82
CA LEU A 72 -13.32 -33.04 -25.55
C LEU A 72 -12.43 -31.79 -25.59
N ILE A 73 -12.66 -30.88 -26.53
CA ILE A 73 -11.96 -29.59 -26.59
C ILE A 73 -12.29 -28.77 -25.33
N THR A 74 -13.56 -28.61 -24.98
CA THR A 74 -13.99 -27.88 -23.77
C THR A 74 -13.31 -28.42 -22.52
N GLN A 75 -13.32 -29.75 -22.31
CA GLN A 75 -12.71 -30.38 -21.14
C GLN A 75 -11.20 -30.10 -21.04
N ARG A 76 -10.47 -30.24 -22.15
CA ARG A 76 -9.02 -29.97 -22.18
C ARG A 76 -8.71 -28.48 -22.05
N MET A 77 -9.56 -27.62 -22.59
CA MET A 77 -9.42 -26.17 -22.46
C MET A 77 -9.60 -25.73 -20.99
N ASN A 78 -10.62 -26.24 -20.29
CA ASN A 78 -10.81 -26.01 -18.85
C ASN A 78 -9.58 -26.43 -18.02
N LYS A 79 -8.92 -27.53 -18.41
CA LYS A 79 -7.67 -27.97 -17.79
C LYS A 79 -6.50 -27.03 -18.09
N LEU A 80 -6.33 -26.63 -19.36
CA LEU A 80 -5.26 -25.71 -19.77
C LEU A 80 -5.35 -24.36 -19.09
N PHE A 81 -6.55 -23.81 -18.88
CA PHE A 81 -6.72 -22.57 -18.12
C PHE A 81 -6.22 -22.71 -16.68
N ARG A 82 -6.59 -23.79 -15.99
CA ARG A 82 -6.12 -24.07 -14.61
C ARG A 82 -4.61 -24.26 -14.55
N GLU A 83 -4.05 -25.06 -15.45
CA GLU A 83 -2.59 -25.25 -15.58
C GLU A 83 -1.87 -23.91 -15.86
N ASN A 84 -2.44 -23.03 -16.69
CA ASN A 84 -1.84 -21.73 -16.93
C ASN A 84 -1.94 -20.80 -15.71
N ILE A 85 -3.08 -20.77 -15.00
CA ILE A 85 -3.22 -19.98 -13.77
C ILE A 85 -2.18 -20.44 -12.75
N ASP A 86 -2.09 -21.74 -12.50
CA ASP A 86 -1.15 -22.33 -11.55
C ASP A 86 0.31 -21.95 -11.88
N PHE A 87 0.70 -22.09 -13.15
CA PHE A 87 2.01 -21.65 -13.64
C PHE A 87 2.30 -20.16 -13.35
N LEU A 88 1.32 -19.28 -13.55
CA LEU A 88 1.49 -17.85 -13.30
C LEU A 88 1.60 -17.53 -11.81
N LEU A 89 0.85 -18.24 -10.96
CA LEU A 89 0.96 -18.13 -9.51
C LEU A 89 2.31 -18.62 -9.02
N GLU A 90 2.78 -19.79 -9.45
CA GLU A 90 4.11 -20.32 -9.13
C GLU A 90 5.20 -19.32 -9.53
N ARG A 91 5.12 -18.75 -10.74
CA ARG A 91 6.07 -17.74 -11.20
C ARG A 91 6.14 -16.53 -10.26
N PHE A 92 5.01 -16.05 -9.75
CA PHE A 92 4.97 -14.96 -8.79
C PHE A 92 5.50 -15.39 -7.41
N GLU A 93 5.23 -16.61 -6.99
CA GLU A 93 5.74 -17.20 -5.74
C GLU A 93 7.27 -17.31 -5.71
N TYR A 94 7.91 -17.44 -6.87
CA TYR A 94 9.38 -17.38 -7.01
C TYR A 94 9.94 -15.96 -7.24
N GLY A 95 9.08 -14.98 -7.46
CA GLY A 95 9.44 -13.59 -7.74
C GLY A 95 9.70 -12.75 -6.49
N ASP A 96 9.86 -11.44 -6.68
CA ASP A 96 9.73 -10.46 -5.61
C ASP A 96 8.36 -9.77 -5.66
N LEU A 97 8.05 -8.99 -4.62
CA LEU A 97 6.78 -8.26 -4.54
C LEU A 97 6.54 -7.32 -5.74
N CYS A 98 7.59 -6.82 -6.41
CA CYS A 98 7.42 -5.92 -7.56
C CYS A 98 6.88 -6.66 -8.79
N GLY A 99 7.08 -7.99 -8.87
CA GLY A 99 6.51 -8.87 -9.89
C GLY A 99 4.98 -8.96 -9.92
N VAL A 100 4.29 -8.38 -8.93
CA VAL A 100 2.82 -8.34 -8.87
C VAL A 100 2.19 -7.67 -10.11
N VAL A 101 2.89 -6.71 -10.71
CA VAL A 101 2.44 -6.02 -11.94
C VAL A 101 2.48 -6.96 -13.14
N GLU A 102 3.54 -7.76 -13.27
CA GLU A 102 3.65 -8.77 -14.33
C GLU A 102 2.56 -9.84 -14.16
N LEU A 103 2.33 -10.31 -12.93
CA LEU A 103 1.27 -11.27 -12.63
C LEU A 103 -0.11 -10.74 -13.05
N GLN A 104 -0.42 -9.48 -12.68
CA GLN A 104 -1.67 -8.85 -13.06
C GLN A 104 -1.83 -8.79 -14.59
N GLN A 105 -0.80 -8.35 -15.32
CA GLN A 105 -0.84 -8.27 -16.78
C GLN A 105 -1.08 -9.64 -17.42
N LEU A 106 -0.38 -10.68 -16.97
CA LEU A 106 -0.51 -12.03 -17.54
C LEU A 106 -1.88 -12.65 -17.26
N LEU A 107 -2.45 -12.39 -16.08
CA LEU A 107 -3.81 -12.80 -15.73
C LEU A 107 -4.88 -12.02 -16.52
N ASP A 108 -4.70 -10.73 -16.75
CA ASP A 108 -5.60 -9.92 -17.58
C ASP A 108 -5.66 -10.44 -19.03
N ILE A 109 -4.51 -10.83 -19.60
CA ILE A 109 -4.46 -11.50 -20.90
C ILE A 109 -5.19 -12.84 -20.85
N LEU A 110 -5.00 -13.62 -19.78
CA LEU A 110 -5.64 -14.92 -19.64
C LEU A 110 -7.17 -14.80 -19.50
N GLU A 111 -7.65 -13.80 -18.76
CA GLU A 111 -9.08 -13.49 -18.64
C GLU A 111 -9.70 -13.13 -19.99
N LEU A 112 -9.06 -12.24 -20.77
CA LEU A 112 -9.56 -11.90 -22.10
C LEU A 112 -9.50 -13.09 -23.08
N THR A 113 -8.52 -13.99 -22.90
CA THR A 113 -8.44 -15.26 -23.64
C THR A 113 -9.64 -16.16 -23.32
N HIS A 114 -9.96 -16.29 -22.02
CA HIS A 114 -11.14 -17.03 -21.56
C HIS A 114 -12.43 -16.44 -22.14
N GLN A 115 -12.61 -15.11 -22.07
CA GLN A 115 -13.78 -14.43 -22.63
C GLN A 115 -13.92 -14.65 -24.14
N SER A 116 -12.81 -14.69 -24.87
CA SER A 116 -12.80 -14.89 -26.32
C SER A 116 -13.19 -16.32 -26.71
N ILE A 117 -12.69 -17.32 -26.00
CA ILE A 117 -13.00 -18.74 -26.25
C ILE A 117 -14.42 -19.09 -25.76
N SER A 118 -14.87 -18.49 -24.65
CA SER A 118 -16.20 -18.71 -24.07
C SER A 118 -17.36 -18.29 -24.98
N ARG A 119 -17.09 -17.51 -26.04
CA ARG A 119 -18.07 -17.22 -27.11
C ARG A 119 -18.44 -18.46 -27.92
N PHE A 120 -17.59 -19.49 -27.92
CA PHE A 120 -17.74 -20.71 -28.71
C PHE A 120 -17.88 -21.97 -27.85
N LEU A 121 -17.21 -22.01 -26.69
CA LEU A 121 -17.20 -23.14 -25.77
C LEU A 121 -17.87 -22.77 -24.44
N GLU A 122 -18.55 -23.73 -23.82
CA GLU A 122 -19.12 -23.59 -22.48
C GLU A 122 -18.03 -23.94 -21.46
N LEU A 123 -17.18 -22.97 -21.13
CA LEU A 123 -16.12 -23.11 -20.13
C LEU A 123 -16.66 -22.83 -18.72
N ASP A 124 -15.96 -23.31 -17.70
CA ASP A 124 -16.27 -22.91 -16.32
C ASP A 124 -16.04 -21.40 -16.15
N SER A 125 -16.70 -20.76 -15.18
CA SER A 125 -16.46 -19.34 -14.91
C SER A 125 -15.00 -19.07 -14.58
N TYR A 126 -14.39 -18.07 -15.22
CA TYR A 126 -13.01 -17.66 -14.93
C TYR A 126 -12.80 -17.30 -13.45
N SER A 127 -13.79 -16.64 -12.84
CA SER A 127 -13.75 -16.29 -11.41
C SER A 127 -13.72 -17.52 -10.49
N LEU A 128 -14.39 -18.61 -10.88
CA LEU A 128 -14.35 -19.88 -10.15
C LEU A 128 -13.00 -20.56 -10.34
N MET A 129 -12.48 -20.60 -11.57
CA MET A 129 -11.14 -21.15 -11.85
C MET A 129 -10.05 -20.43 -11.06
N ILE A 130 -10.06 -19.10 -11.03
CA ILE A 130 -9.10 -18.30 -10.24
C ILE A 130 -9.25 -18.56 -8.75
N SER A 131 -10.48 -18.56 -8.22
CA SER A 131 -10.72 -18.82 -6.79
C SER A 131 -10.29 -20.22 -6.37
N GLU A 132 -10.49 -21.21 -7.25
CA GLU A 132 -10.03 -22.59 -7.06
C GLU A 132 -8.50 -22.64 -6.99
N MET A 133 -7.80 -22.07 -7.97
CA MET A 133 -6.34 -22.12 -8.05
C MET A 133 -5.64 -21.25 -6.99
N GLN A 134 -6.30 -20.19 -6.51
CA GLN A 134 -5.82 -19.39 -5.38
C GLN A 134 -6.07 -20.05 -4.01
N GLU A 135 -6.75 -21.21 -3.97
CA GLU A 135 -7.21 -21.89 -2.75
C GLU A 135 -8.19 -21.03 -1.91
N ASN A 136 -8.90 -20.11 -2.57
CA ASN A 136 -9.77 -19.11 -1.96
C ASN A 136 -11.27 -19.49 -2.09
N LEU A 137 -11.60 -20.75 -1.82
CA LEU A 137 -13.00 -21.24 -1.91
C LEU A 137 -13.72 -21.17 -0.55
N SER A 138 -13.00 -21.26 0.56
CA SER A 138 -13.59 -21.28 1.90
C SER A 138 -14.21 -19.93 2.29
N LEU A 139 -15.51 -19.90 2.60
CA LEU A 139 -16.24 -18.69 2.99
C LEU A 139 -15.71 -18.01 4.26
N VAL A 140 -14.92 -18.72 5.08
CA VAL A 140 -14.38 -18.24 6.35
C VAL A 140 -12.89 -17.89 6.24
N SER A 141 -12.24 -18.25 5.14
CA SER A 141 -10.83 -17.93 4.90
C SER A 141 -10.71 -16.63 4.12
N TYR A 142 -9.87 -15.73 4.63
CA TYR A 142 -9.36 -14.57 3.89
C TYR A 142 -8.02 -14.88 3.22
N SER A 143 -7.47 -16.08 3.45
CA SER A 143 -6.20 -16.52 2.88
C SER A 143 -6.36 -16.94 1.42
N SER A 144 -5.39 -16.54 0.60
CA SER A 144 -5.14 -17.02 -0.76
C SER A 144 -3.64 -17.25 -0.95
N ARG A 145 -3.26 -17.98 -2.00
CA ARG A 145 -1.85 -18.12 -2.41
C ARG A 145 -1.18 -16.76 -2.62
N ILE A 146 -1.83 -15.86 -3.37
CA ILE A 146 -1.31 -14.50 -3.62
C ILE A 146 -1.16 -13.70 -2.33
N SER A 147 -2.16 -13.71 -1.43
CA SER A 147 -2.06 -12.97 -0.16
C SER A 147 -0.95 -13.50 0.73
N SER A 148 -0.81 -14.83 0.79
CA SER A 148 0.23 -15.48 1.59
C SER A 148 1.62 -15.13 1.06
N GLN A 149 1.78 -15.13 -0.26
CA GLN A 149 3.03 -14.74 -0.91
C GLN A 149 3.35 -13.25 -0.71
N ILE A 150 2.38 -12.35 -0.87
CA ILE A 150 2.56 -10.93 -0.58
C ILE A 150 3.00 -10.74 0.87
N TRP A 151 2.33 -11.40 1.82
CA TRP A 151 2.70 -11.28 3.23
C TRP A 151 4.08 -11.85 3.55
N ASN A 152 4.46 -12.96 2.91
CA ASN A 152 5.80 -13.54 3.02
C ASN A 152 6.85 -12.54 2.54
N GLU A 153 6.73 -12.04 1.29
CA GLU A 153 7.65 -11.04 0.72
C GLU A 153 7.68 -9.73 1.52
N MET A 154 6.54 -9.33 2.10
CA MET A 154 6.48 -8.15 2.96
C MET A 154 7.44 -8.28 4.16
N GLN A 155 7.44 -9.43 4.82
CA GLN A 155 8.25 -9.69 6.02
C GLN A 155 9.72 -10.00 5.69
N THR A 156 9.96 -10.84 4.68
CA THR A 156 11.30 -11.37 4.38
C THR A 156 12.15 -10.41 3.56
N ASP A 157 11.54 -9.53 2.77
CA ASP A 157 12.26 -8.65 1.85
C ASP A 157 11.80 -7.19 1.89
N PHE A 158 10.52 -6.90 1.68
CA PHE A 158 10.06 -5.53 1.47
C PHE A 158 10.32 -4.61 2.69
N LEU A 159 9.74 -4.96 3.86
CA LEU A 159 9.86 -4.17 5.07
C LEU A 159 11.32 -4.01 5.53
N PRO A 160 12.21 -5.03 5.50
CA PRO A 160 13.60 -4.86 5.88
C PRO A 160 14.46 -4.14 4.80
N ASN A 161 14.23 -4.40 3.51
CA ASN A 161 15.20 -4.01 2.46
C ASN A 161 14.77 -2.81 1.58
N PHE A 162 13.50 -2.41 1.55
CA PHE A 162 13.06 -1.28 0.72
C PHE A 162 13.04 0.05 1.50
N ILE A 163 13.47 1.12 0.84
CA ILE A 163 13.57 2.46 1.41
C ILE A 163 12.56 3.39 0.75
N LEU A 164 11.81 4.13 1.56
CA LEU A 164 10.83 5.08 1.06
C LEU A 164 11.51 6.36 0.59
N CYS A 165 11.13 6.84 -0.60
CA CYS A 165 11.29 8.22 -1.03
C CYS A 165 9.92 8.89 -1.10
N ASN A 166 9.64 9.78 -0.14
CA ASN A 166 8.35 10.45 0.00
C ASN A 166 8.07 11.36 -1.22
N THR A 167 9.12 12.00 -1.76
CA THR A 167 9.00 12.91 -2.91
C THR A 167 8.49 12.21 -4.17
N THR A 168 8.99 11.01 -4.45
CA THR A 168 8.56 10.22 -5.62
C THR A 168 7.40 9.29 -5.30
N GLN A 169 7.00 9.18 -4.03
CA GLN A 169 6.04 8.21 -3.52
C GLN A 169 6.37 6.76 -3.91
N ARG A 170 7.66 6.41 -3.86
CA ARG A 170 8.15 5.09 -4.27
C ARG A 170 9.05 4.51 -3.20
N PHE A 171 8.95 3.20 -3.05
CA PHE A 171 9.92 2.40 -2.35
C PHE A 171 10.96 1.89 -3.34
N VAL A 172 12.23 2.01 -3.01
CA VAL A 172 13.35 1.52 -3.82
C VAL A 172 14.19 0.59 -2.96
N ARG A 173 14.81 -0.44 -3.56
CA ARG A 173 15.66 -1.36 -2.81
C ARG A 173 16.91 -0.66 -2.26
N SER A 174 17.25 -0.95 -0.99
CA SER A 174 18.50 -0.51 -0.38
C SER A 174 19.70 -1.24 -0.99
N LEU A 175 20.83 -0.54 -1.19
CA LEU A 175 22.06 -1.07 -1.80
C LEU A 175 22.74 -2.17 -0.96
N LYS A 176 22.49 -2.21 0.36
CA LYS A 176 23.00 -3.28 1.26
C LYS A 176 21.96 -4.33 1.62
N GLY A 177 20.70 -4.14 1.21
CA GLY A 177 19.69 -5.20 1.37
C GLY A 177 20.21 -6.40 0.60
N ALA A 178 20.62 -7.46 1.29
CA ALA A 178 20.92 -8.71 0.63
C ALA A 178 19.71 -9.00 -0.27
N HIS A 179 19.93 -9.40 -1.52
CA HIS A 179 18.94 -10.26 -2.13
C HIS A 179 18.88 -11.45 -1.19
N HIS A 180 17.95 -11.45 -0.24
CA HIS A 180 17.41 -12.70 0.25
C HIS A 180 16.66 -13.29 -0.95
N SER A 181 17.43 -13.74 -1.95
CA SER A 181 17.09 -14.91 -2.70
C SER A 181 17.12 -16.03 -1.67
N SER A 182 16.10 -16.11 -0.81
CA SER A 182 15.61 -17.39 -0.32
C SER A 182 15.63 -18.30 -1.54
N GLN A 183 16.64 -19.18 -1.62
CA GLN A 183 16.98 -20.07 -2.73
C GLN A 183 15.92 -20.05 -3.82
N ARG A 184 15.98 -19.06 -4.73
CA ARG A 184 14.97 -18.92 -5.77
C ARG A 184 15.31 -20.00 -6.77
N SER A 185 14.74 -21.19 -6.59
CA SER A 185 14.81 -22.24 -7.60
C SER A 185 14.28 -21.62 -8.89
N ASP A 186 15.04 -21.74 -9.98
CA ASP A 186 14.61 -21.21 -11.27
C ASP A 186 13.17 -21.64 -11.53
N ALA A 187 12.29 -20.66 -11.70
CA ALA A 187 10.91 -20.94 -12.07
C ALA A 187 10.94 -21.88 -13.28
N SER A 188 10.14 -22.94 -13.24
CA SER A 188 10.11 -23.93 -14.31
C SER A 188 10.00 -23.23 -15.66
N THR A 189 10.79 -23.64 -16.66
CA THR A 189 10.70 -23.08 -18.02
C THR A 189 9.35 -23.49 -18.60
N GLY A 190 8.33 -22.67 -18.31
CA GLY A 190 6.96 -22.92 -18.70
C GLY A 190 6.83 -23.02 -20.22
N LYS A 191 5.73 -23.65 -20.65
CA LYS A 191 5.43 -23.75 -22.08
C LYS A 191 5.27 -22.34 -22.65
N PRO A 192 5.83 -22.02 -23.84
CA PRO A 192 5.82 -20.65 -24.37
C PRO A 192 4.42 -20.01 -24.44
N TYR A 193 3.40 -20.83 -24.72
CA TYR A 193 2.01 -20.38 -24.83
C TYR A 193 1.32 -20.08 -23.48
N PHE A 194 1.95 -20.38 -22.33
CA PHE A 194 1.46 -19.95 -21.01
C PHE A 194 1.76 -18.47 -20.71
N TYR A 195 2.62 -17.83 -21.51
CA TYR A 195 2.87 -16.39 -21.43
C TYR A 195 1.88 -15.60 -22.33
N CYS A 196 2.37 -14.98 -23.41
CA CYS A 196 1.58 -14.12 -24.29
C CYS A 196 1.24 -14.78 -25.63
N GLY A 197 1.38 -16.10 -25.75
CA GLY A 197 1.07 -16.86 -26.96
C GLY A 197 2.13 -16.80 -28.07
N SER A 198 2.77 -15.65 -28.29
CA SER A 198 3.91 -15.52 -29.22
C SER A 198 5.19 -15.05 -28.51
N HIS A 199 6.35 -15.33 -29.11
CA HIS A 199 7.63 -14.88 -28.57
C HIS A 199 7.72 -13.35 -28.53
N ASP A 200 7.31 -12.69 -29.62
CA ASP A 200 7.41 -11.24 -29.74
C ASP A 200 6.50 -10.49 -28.77
N LEU A 201 5.26 -10.97 -28.59
CA LEU A 201 4.35 -10.43 -27.58
C LEU A 201 4.90 -10.68 -26.17
N THR A 202 5.48 -11.86 -25.92
CA THR A 202 6.09 -12.17 -24.62
C THR A 202 7.26 -11.24 -24.30
N MET A 203 8.13 -10.96 -25.28
CA MET A 203 9.22 -9.99 -25.10
C MET A 203 8.71 -8.56 -24.87
N ALA A 204 7.66 -8.14 -25.58
CA ALA A 204 7.07 -6.82 -25.36
C ALA A 204 6.52 -6.66 -23.94
N TYR A 205 5.70 -7.62 -23.48
CA TYR A 205 5.14 -7.59 -22.12
C TYR A 205 6.21 -7.70 -21.04
N GLN A 206 7.26 -8.50 -21.23
CA GLN A 206 8.39 -8.55 -20.30
C GLN A 206 9.16 -7.22 -20.24
N GLY A 207 9.34 -6.54 -21.38
CA GLY A 207 9.92 -5.20 -21.43
C GLY A 207 9.08 -4.18 -20.65
N LEU A 208 7.76 -4.19 -20.83
CA LEU A 208 6.82 -3.32 -20.11
C LEU A 208 6.82 -3.61 -18.60
N ALA A 209 6.74 -4.88 -18.21
CA ALA A 209 6.81 -5.30 -16.81
C ALA A 209 8.16 -4.93 -16.16
N GLY A 210 9.25 -4.97 -16.94
CA GLY A 210 10.59 -4.58 -16.50
C GLY A 210 10.68 -3.15 -15.97
N LEU A 211 9.85 -2.23 -16.46
CA LEU A 211 9.78 -0.84 -15.98
C LEU A 211 9.33 -0.72 -14.51
N TYR A 212 8.69 -1.76 -13.98
CA TYR A 212 8.14 -1.80 -12.63
C TYR A 212 8.95 -2.66 -11.66
N ARG A 213 10.14 -3.15 -12.07
CA ARG A 213 10.93 -4.09 -11.25
C ARG A 213 11.75 -3.44 -10.14
N ASP A 214 12.23 -2.21 -10.38
CA ASP A 214 13.23 -1.57 -9.50
C ASP A 214 12.62 -0.69 -8.40
N PHE A 215 11.28 -0.60 -8.33
CA PHE A 215 10.58 0.15 -7.31
C PHE A 215 9.22 -0.47 -7.01
N PHE A 216 8.63 -0.11 -5.87
CA PHE A 216 7.23 -0.36 -5.54
C PHE A 216 6.49 0.96 -5.30
N GLY A 217 5.30 1.12 -5.87
CA GLY A 217 4.49 2.33 -5.71
C GLY A 217 3.02 2.13 -6.09
N ILE A 218 2.36 3.22 -6.52
CA ILE A 218 0.94 3.21 -6.89
C ILE A 218 0.56 2.13 -7.93
N PRO A 219 1.32 1.90 -9.02
CA PRO A 219 0.99 0.85 -10.01
C PRO A 219 0.94 -0.55 -9.39
N HIS A 220 1.88 -0.86 -8.50
CA HIS A 220 1.92 -2.12 -7.77
C HIS A 220 0.75 -2.25 -6.81
N MET A 221 0.38 -1.16 -6.15
CA MET A 221 -0.77 -1.16 -5.25
C MET A 221 -2.09 -1.40 -6.00
N PHE A 222 -2.27 -0.86 -7.21
CA PHE A 222 -3.40 -1.22 -8.07
C PHE A 222 -3.44 -2.72 -8.39
N ALA A 223 -2.30 -3.30 -8.73
CA ALA A 223 -2.18 -4.73 -9.00
C ALA A 223 -2.53 -5.56 -7.75
N VAL A 224 -2.03 -5.19 -6.57
CA VAL A 224 -2.36 -5.84 -5.30
C VAL A 224 -3.86 -5.80 -5.03
N VAL A 225 -4.50 -4.63 -5.12
CA VAL A 225 -5.94 -4.48 -4.85
C VAL A 225 -6.77 -5.30 -5.83
N LYS A 226 -6.43 -5.28 -7.13
CA LYS A 226 -7.13 -6.05 -8.16
C LYS A 226 -7.02 -7.56 -7.93
N LEU A 227 -5.82 -8.05 -7.61
CA LEU A 227 -5.57 -9.49 -7.48
C LEU A 227 -6.10 -10.08 -6.17
N LEU A 228 -6.05 -9.33 -5.06
CA LEU A 228 -6.57 -9.78 -3.78
C LEU A 228 -8.09 -9.62 -3.66
N GLY A 229 -8.64 -8.59 -4.30
CA GLY A 229 -10.04 -8.20 -4.19
C GLY A 229 -10.47 -7.89 -2.76
N SER A 230 -11.78 -7.70 -2.56
CA SER A 230 -12.36 -7.39 -1.25
C SER A 230 -12.25 -8.54 -0.23
N ARG A 231 -11.99 -9.77 -0.70
CA ARG A 231 -11.92 -10.96 0.15
C ARG A 231 -10.57 -11.10 0.85
N SER A 232 -9.45 -11.03 0.14
CA SER A 232 -8.15 -11.30 0.76
C SER A 232 -7.42 -10.05 1.27
N LEU A 233 -7.80 -8.86 0.79
CA LEU A 233 -7.19 -7.60 1.20
C LEU A 233 -7.28 -7.32 2.72
N PRO A 234 -8.41 -7.57 3.42
CA PRO A 234 -8.49 -7.38 4.87
C PRO A 234 -7.49 -8.22 5.66
N GLY A 235 -7.13 -9.41 5.16
CA GLY A 235 -6.13 -10.28 5.79
C GLY A 235 -4.74 -9.63 5.82
N ILE A 236 -4.33 -8.99 4.71
CA ILE A 236 -3.03 -8.29 4.63
C ILE A 236 -3.01 -7.05 5.51
N ILE A 237 -4.11 -6.27 5.51
CA ILE A 237 -4.28 -5.14 6.42
C ILE A 237 -4.09 -5.60 7.87
N ARG A 238 -4.77 -6.67 8.27
CA ARG A 238 -4.68 -7.20 9.64
C ARG A 238 -3.27 -7.62 10.00
N ALA A 239 -2.57 -8.30 9.09
CA ALA A 239 -1.20 -8.77 9.29
C ALA A 239 -0.20 -7.61 9.46
N LEU A 240 -0.32 -6.55 8.66
CA LEU A 240 0.50 -5.34 8.81
C LEU A 240 0.25 -4.63 10.14
N LEU A 241 -1.01 -4.55 10.59
CA LEU A 241 -1.35 -3.98 11.90
C LEU A 241 -0.77 -4.80 13.05
N ASP A 242 -0.83 -6.13 12.97
CA ASP A 242 -0.17 -7.00 13.95
C ASP A 242 1.35 -6.80 13.96
N HIS A 243 1.97 -6.62 12.81
CA HIS A 243 3.40 -6.31 12.70
C HIS A 243 3.76 -5.00 13.39
N ILE A 244 3.00 -3.93 13.13
CA ILE A 244 3.18 -2.63 13.79
C ILE A 244 3.09 -2.79 15.32
N SER A 245 2.04 -3.44 15.81
CA SER A 245 1.83 -3.66 17.25
C SER A 245 2.96 -4.50 17.89
N SER A 246 3.41 -5.55 17.19
CA SER A 246 4.52 -6.41 17.61
C SER A 246 5.83 -5.62 17.70
N LYS A 247 6.17 -4.86 16.66
CA LYS A 247 7.37 -4.01 16.61
C LYS A 247 7.36 -2.91 17.67
N ILE A 248 6.22 -2.25 17.88
CA ILE A 248 6.05 -1.28 18.98
C ILE A 248 6.38 -1.94 20.32
N THR A 249 5.81 -3.12 20.58
CA THR A 249 6.05 -3.86 21.84
C THR A 249 7.51 -4.30 21.99
N ALA A 250 8.14 -4.78 20.93
CA ALA A 250 9.55 -5.16 20.91
C ALA A 250 10.51 -3.98 21.10
N MET A 251 10.11 -2.78 20.65
CA MET A 251 10.90 -1.55 20.74
C MET A 251 10.87 -0.95 22.16
N VAL A 252 9.88 -1.27 22.99
CA VAL A 252 9.74 -0.74 24.36
C VAL A 252 11.02 -0.89 25.20
N PRO A 253 11.59 -2.10 25.42
CA PRO A 253 12.80 -2.25 26.22
C PRO A 253 14.01 -1.55 25.61
N LYS A 254 14.10 -1.49 24.27
CA LYS A 254 15.19 -0.81 23.54
C LYS A 254 15.15 0.70 23.78
N VAL A 255 13.96 1.30 23.65
CA VAL A 255 13.72 2.72 23.93
C VAL A 255 13.99 3.04 25.40
N THR A 256 13.54 2.17 26.33
CA THR A 256 13.86 2.34 27.75
C THR A 256 15.36 2.30 28.02
N GLY A 257 16.09 1.40 27.37
CA GLY A 257 17.56 1.38 27.44
C GLY A 257 18.18 2.69 26.95
N LEU A 258 17.67 3.30 25.87
CA LEU A 258 18.15 4.60 25.39
C LEU A 258 17.78 5.75 26.34
N GLN A 259 16.56 5.74 26.91
CA GLN A 259 16.12 6.71 27.91
C GLN A 259 17.01 6.69 29.16
N GLU A 260 17.38 5.51 29.65
CA GLU A 260 18.26 5.36 30.82
C GLU A 260 19.69 5.85 30.59
N ALA A 261 20.13 5.89 29.33
CA ALA A 261 21.42 6.45 28.96
C ALA A 261 21.40 7.99 28.82
N LEU A 262 20.23 8.61 28.76
CA LEU A 262 20.11 10.06 28.72
C LEU A 262 20.30 10.69 30.12
N PRO A 263 20.75 11.95 30.21
CA PRO A 263 20.78 12.70 31.46
C PRO A 263 19.39 12.74 32.12
N LYS A 264 19.36 12.89 33.45
CA LYS A 264 18.09 12.98 34.22
C LYS A 264 17.23 14.20 33.84
N SER A 265 17.85 15.23 33.29
CA SER A 265 17.23 16.48 32.88
C SER A 265 17.98 17.03 31.66
N ILE A 266 17.24 17.41 30.61
CA ILE A 266 17.80 17.97 29.39
C ILE A 266 17.14 19.34 29.15
N GLY A 267 17.91 20.41 29.32
CA GLY A 267 17.47 21.78 29.09
C GLY A 267 17.50 22.20 27.61
N LEU A 268 17.26 23.48 27.36
CA LEU A 268 17.53 24.12 26.08
C LEU A 268 19.05 24.21 25.84
N LEU A 269 19.47 24.04 24.58
CA LEU A 269 20.86 24.25 24.20
C LEU A 269 21.22 25.73 24.30
N SER A 270 22.40 26.06 24.83
CA SER A 270 22.88 27.44 24.93
C SER A 270 23.32 27.97 23.56
N PHE A 271 23.08 29.27 23.34
CA PHE A 271 23.55 30.02 22.17
C PHE A 271 24.98 30.56 22.33
N ASP A 272 25.54 30.54 23.54
CA ASP A 272 26.77 31.27 23.90
C ASP A 272 28.04 30.71 23.23
N GLY A 273 27.97 29.51 22.63
CA GLY A 273 29.09 28.83 21.96
C GLY A 273 28.91 28.62 20.45
N GLY A 274 27.88 29.22 19.84
CA GLY A 274 27.55 29.01 18.43
C GLY A 274 27.29 27.54 18.08
N ILE A 275 27.38 27.20 16.79
CA ILE A 275 27.14 25.86 16.26
C ILE A 275 28.09 24.82 16.88
N ALA A 276 29.38 25.16 17.03
CA ALA A 276 30.39 24.25 17.57
C ALA A 276 30.16 23.93 19.07
N GLY A 277 29.80 24.93 19.87
CA GLY A 277 29.44 24.73 21.28
C GLY A 277 28.15 23.91 21.42
N CYS A 278 27.17 24.17 20.55
CA CYS A 278 25.92 23.41 20.48
C CYS A 278 26.17 21.92 20.18
N GLN A 279 27.01 21.62 19.17
CA GLN A 279 27.41 20.24 18.84
C GLN A 279 28.04 19.53 20.04
N LYS A 280 28.97 20.21 20.73
CA LYS A 280 29.66 19.65 21.89
C LYS A 280 28.68 19.29 23.01
N ILE A 281 27.73 20.16 23.32
CA ILE A 281 26.69 19.88 24.33
C ILE A 281 25.83 18.68 23.90
N ILE A 282 25.44 18.60 22.63
CA ILE A 282 24.65 17.45 22.13
C ILE A 282 25.45 16.14 22.28
N HIS A 283 26.76 16.13 21.99
CA HIS A 283 27.61 14.95 22.19
C HIS A 283 27.77 14.57 23.67
N GLU A 284 27.82 15.55 24.57
CA GLU A 284 27.83 15.31 26.02
C GLU A 284 26.49 14.74 26.53
N ILE A 285 25.37 15.10 25.89
CA ILE A 285 24.03 14.56 26.22
C ILE A 285 23.84 13.16 25.64
N LEU A 286 24.24 12.94 24.38
CA LEU A 286 24.02 11.70 23.64
C LEU A 286 25.17 10.71 23.87
N THR A 287 25.32 10.22 25.10
CA THR A 287 26.32 9.20 25.47
C THR A 287 25.91 7.79 25.03
N TRP A 288 25.48 7.63 23.78
CA TRP A 288 24.96 6.38 23.23
C TRP A 288 26.01 5.55 22.48
N GLU A 289 27.29 5.93 22.51
CA GLU A 289 28.37 5.20 21.84
C GLU A 289 28.40 3.72 22.27
N ALA A 290 28.27 3.44 23.58
CA ALA A 290 28.21 2.09 24.11
C ALA A 290 26.90 1.33 23.82
N LYS A 291 25.90 1.98 23.20
CA LYS A 291 24.59 1.43 22.82
C LYS A 291 24.33 1.58 21.31
N SER A 292 25.38 1.59 20.50
CA SER A 292 25.30 1.76 19.04
C SER A 292 24.35 0.75 18.38
N ASP A 293 24.38 -0.51 18.82
CA ASP A 293 23.59 -1.59 18.23
C ASP A 293 22.10 -1.40 18.51
N VAL A 294 21.76 -0.98 19.74
CA VAL A 294 20.38 -0.66 20.13
C VAL A 294 19.84 0.53 19.32
N LYS A 295 20.65 1.56 19.05
CA LYS A 295 20.27 2.68 18.16
C LYS A 295 19.89 2.15 16.78
N VAL A 296 20.73 1.30 16.19
CA VAL A 296 20.51 0.74 14.85
C VAL A 296 19.25 -0.12 14.83
N GLU A 297 19.05 -0.98 15.83
CA GLU A 297 17.84 -1.81 15.94
C GLU A 297 16.56 -0.96 16.05
N VAL A 298 16.56 0.08 16.89
CA VAL A 298 15.39 0.97 17.04
C VAL A 298 15.10 1.70 15.72
N LEU A 299 16.14 2.15 15.01
CA LEU A 299 15.99 2.77 13.71
C LEU A 299 15.42 1.81 12.66
N HIS A 300 15.83 0.54 12.66
CA HIS A 300 15.26 -0.49 11.80
C HIS A 300 13.80 -0.81 12.14
N ASP A 301 13.46 -0.92 13.43
CA ASP A 301 12.09 -1.15 13.88
C ASP A 301 11.18 0.03 13.48
N LEU A 302 11.64 1.28 13.64
CA LEU A 302 10.94 2.47 13.15
C LEU A 302 10.81 2.46 11.63
N LYS A 303 11.86 2.09 10.90
CA LYS A 303 11.83 2.00 9.45
C LYS A 303 10.75 1.02 8.96
N GLU A 304 10.65 -0.16 9.56
CA GLU A 304 9.62 -1.14 9.21
C GLU A 304 8.20 -0.66 9.55
N ILE A 305 8.00 -0.09 10.74
CA ILE A 305 6.70 0.50 11.14
C ILE A 305 6.28 1.58 10.14
N GLY A 306 7.21 2.46 9.78
CA GLY A 306 6.94 3.58 8.87
C GLY A 306 6.66 3.12 7.44
N SER A 307 7.39 2.11 6.97
CA SER A 307 7.11 1.47 5.68
C SER A 307 5.71 0.84 5.65
N ALA A 308 5.31 0.16 6.72
CA ALA A 308 3.96 -0.41 6.83
C ALA A 308 2.86 0.67 6.84
N LEU A 309 3.04 1.75 7.62
CA LEU A 309 2.11 2.89 7.65
C LEU A 309 2.00 3.58 6.29
N TYR A 310 3.12 3.80 5.61
CA TYR A 310 3.12 4.41 4.29
C TYR A 310 2.54 3.48 3.22
N TRP A 311 2.76 2.17 3.32
CA TRP A 311 2.10 1.18 2.47
C TRP A 311 0.57 1.25 2.63
N MET A 312 0.07 1.39 3.87
CA MET A 312 -1.36 1.62 4.14
C MET A 312 -1.85 2.96 3.57
N SER A 313 -1.00 3.99 3.54
CA SER A 313 -1.32 5.26 2.85
C SER A 313 -1.43 5.09 1.33
N LEU A 314 -0.54 4.32 0.69
CA LEU A 314 -0.65 4.00 -0.74
C LEU A 314 -1.93 3.22 -1.03
N LEU A 315 -2.27 2.26 -0.17
CA LEU A 315 -3.51 1.49 -0.27
C LEU A 315 -4.74 2.40 -0.15
N ASP A 316 -4.75 3.33 0.80
CA ASP A 316 -5.84 4.30 0.98
C ASP A 316 -6.04 5.20 -0.25
N ILE A 317 -4.95 5.62 -0.90
CA ILE A 317 -5.00 6.41 -2.14
C ILE A 317 -5.64 5.59 -3.27
N VAL A 318 -5.17 4.36 -3.48
CA VAL A 318 -5.65 3.48 -4.55
C VAL A 318 -7.12 3.09 -4.36
N LEU A 319 -7.51 2.69 -3.14
CA LEU A 319 -8.91 2.36 -2.83
C LEU A 319 -9.83 3.55 -3.07
N ARG A 320 -9.44 4.75 -2.61
CA ARG A 320 -10.22 5.97 -2.85
C ARG A 320 -10.37 6.27 -4.34
N GLN A 321 -9.34 6.03 -5.16
CA GLN A 321 -9.42 6.21 -6.60
C GLN A 321 -10.36 5.19 -7.27
N ILE A 322 -10.31 3.91 -6.85
CA ILE A 322 -11.20 2.85 -7.33
C ILE A 322 -12.65 3.18 -6.96
N ASP A 323 -12.91 3.49 -5.69
CA ASP A 323 -14.23 3.84 -5.17
C ASP A 323 -14.81 5.06 -5.89
N THR A 324 -14.00 6.10 -6.10
CA THR A 324 -14.42 7.31 -6.84
C THR A 324 -14.81 6.97 -8.28
N THR A 325 -14.03 6.11 -8.95
CA THR A 325 -14.32 5.68 -10.33
C THR A 325 -15.62 4.87 -10.39
N GLN A 326 -15.79 3.92 -9.46
CA GLN A 326 -17.01 3.10 -9.36
C GLN A 326 -18.23 3.95 -9.00
N PHE A 327 -18.06 4.94 -8.13
CA PHE A 327 -19.09 5.90 -7.79
C PHE A 327 -19.53 6.69 -9.03
N MET A 328 -18.60 7.26 -9.79
CA MET A 328 -18.92 8.02 -11.01
C MET A 328 -19.69 7.18 -12.05
N GLN A 329 -19.38 5.89 -12.16
CA GLN A 329 -20.07 4.97 -13.08
C GLN A 329 -21.46 4.55 -12.58
N SER A 330 -21.64 4.43 -11.27
CA SER A 330 -22.90 4.00 -10.66
C SER A 330 -23.86 5.16 -10.35
N ALA A 331 -23.37 6.38 -10.17
CA ALA A 331 -24.14 7.56 -9.78
C ALA A 331 -25.40 7.80 -10.66
N PRO A 332 -25.35 7.73 -12.01
CA PRO A 332 -26.54 7.93 -12.84
C PRO A 332 -27.64 6.89 -12.57
N TRP A 333 -27.25 5.63 -12.33
CA TRP A 333 -28.16 4.53 -12.04
C TRP A 333 -28.82 4.65 -10.67
N LEU A 334 -28.13 5.32 -9.74
CA LEU A 334 -28.62 5.63 -8.39
C LEU A 334 -29.44 6.92 -8.34
N GLY A 335 -29.56 7.65 -9.45
CA GLY A 335 -30.27 8.94 -9.52
C GLY A 335 -29.50 10.07 -8.83
N LEU A 336 -28.18 9.96 -8.78
CA LEU A 336 -27.29 10.95 -8.19
C LEU A 336 -26.78 11.88 -9.29
N VAL A 337 -26.98 13.18 -9.09
CA VAL A 337 -26.58 14.23 -10.04
C VAL A 337 -25.71 15.28 -9.35
N PRO A 338 -24.78 15.91 -10.07
CA PRO A 338 -23.96 16.98 -9.51
C PRO A 338 -24.84 18.19 -9.15
N GLY A 339 -24.68 18.69 -7.92
CA GLY A 339 -25.29 19.92 -7.44
C GLY A 339 -24.44 21.15 -7.74
N ASN A 340 -24.99 22.33 -7.44
CA ASN A 340 -24.40 23.63 -7.79
C ASN A 340 -23.05 23.89 -7.12
N ASP A 341 -22.80 23.26 -5.96
CA ASP A 341 -21.58 23.42 -5.15
C ASP A 341 -20.76 22.11 -5.08
N GLY A 342 -20.91 21.21 -6.06
CA GLY A 342 -20.24 19.90 -6.05
C GLY A 342 -20.83 18.89 -5.06
N GLN A 343 -21.91 19.25 -4.36
CA GLN A 343 -22.68 18.32 -3.53
C GLN A 343 -23.42 17.30 -4.41
N VAL A 344 -23.53 16.07 -3.91
CA VAL A 344 -24.35 15.04 -4.56
C VAL A 344 -25.82 15.32 -4.29
N LYS A 345 -26.63 15.52 -5.34
CA LYS A 345 -28.09 15.68 -5.24
C LYS A 345 -28.80 14.40 -5.65
N HIS A 346 -29.86 14.05 -4.92
CA HIS A 346 -30.80 13.02 -5.34
C HIS A 346 -31.82 13.63 -6.29
N ALA A 347 -31.86 13.14 -7.54
CA ALA A 347 -32.86 13.56 -8.52
C ALA A 347 -34.26 12.97 -8.22
N TYR A 348 -34.34 11.93 -7.40
CA TYR A 348 -35.57 11.20 -7.05
C TYR A 348 -35.60 10.93 -5.54
N SER A 349 -36.78 11.07 -4.91
CA SER A 349 -36.93 11.04 -3.43
C SER A 349 -36.75 9.64 -2.83
N ASP A 350 -37.38 8.61 -3.42
CA ASP A 350 -37.50 7.30 -2.76
C ASP A 350 -36.91 6.14 -3.58
N ASN A 351 -36.92 6.25 -4.90
CA ASN A 351 -36.48 5.19 -5.82
C ASN A 351 -35.32 5.64 -6.71
N THR A 352 -34.47 4.68 -7.10
CA THR A 352 -33.41 4.92 -8.08
C THR A 352 -33.91 4.65 -9.49
N PRO A 353 -33.35 5.31 -10.53
CA PRO A 353 -33.61 4.95 -11.92
C PRO A 353 -33.47 3.46 -12.19
N PHE A 354 -32.47 2.81 -11.59
CA PHE A 354 -32.25 1.37 -11.71
C PHE A 354 -33.40 0.53 -11.12
N THR A 355 -33.83 0.83 -9.89
CA THR A 355 -34.93 0.11 -9.25
C THR A 355 -36.26 0.37 -9.95
N THR A 356 -36.53 1.61 -10.36
CA THR A 356 -37.75 1.97 -11.11
C THR A 356 -37.82 1.26 -12.47
N LEU A 357 -36.71 1.18 -13.20
CA LEU A 357 -36.64 0.47 -14.49
C LEU A 357 -36.98 -1.01 -14.32
N LEU A 358 -36.35 -1.68 -13.36
CA LEU A 358 -36.53 -3.12 -13.15
C LEU A 358 -37.88 -3.46 -12.50
N SER A 359 -38.43 -2.58 -11.66
CA SER A 359 -39.80 -2.74 -11.14
C SER A 359 -40.82 -2.58 -12.27
N ALA A 360 -40.67 -1.57 -13.13
CA ALA A 360 -41.58 -1.35 -14.26
C ALA A 360 -41.52 -2.50 -15.28
N ALA A 361 -40.32 -2.99 -15.61
CA ALA A 361 -40.15 -4.15 -16.48
C ALA A 361 -40.81 -5.40 -15.87
N THR A 362 -40.62 -5.63 -14.57
CA THR A 362 -41.26 -6.73 -13.84
C THR A 362 -42.78 -6.63 -13.87
N SER A 363 -43.35 -5.45 -13.62
CA SER A 363 -44.80 -5.22 -13.69
C SER A 363 -45.35 -5.47 -15.09
N ALA A 364 -44.67 -5.00 -16.14
CA ALA A 364 -45.07 -5.22 -17.53
C ALA A 364 -45.09 -6.72 -17.89
N VAL A 365 -44.05 -7.47 -17.50
CA VAL A 365 -43.99 -8.92 -17.75
C VAL A 365 -45.03 -9.69 -16.95
N ALA A 366 -45.21 -9.35 -15.66
CA ALA A 366 -46.21 -9.99 -14.81
C ALA A 366 -47.66 -9.75 -15.28
N SER A 367 -47.91 -8.61 -15.92
CA SER A 367 -49.21 -8.29 -16.53
C SER A 367 -49.45 -8.94 -17.90
N SER A 368 -48.41 -9.54 -18.51
CA SER A 368 -48.53 -10.13 -19.84
C SER A 368 -49.19 -11.51 -19.78
N PRO A 369 -50.27 -11.75 -20.55
CA PRO A 369 -50.94 -13.04 -20.60
C PRO A 369 -50.07 -14.17 -21.20
N ALA A 370 -48.93 -13.84 -21.83
CA ALA A 370 -47.96 -14.80 -22.34
C ALA A 370 -46.91 -15.24 -21.30
N CYS A 371 -46.88 -14.63 -20.12
CA CYS A 371 -45.89 -14.96 -19.08
C CYS A 371 -46.35 -16.17 -18.26
N ALA A 372 -45.72 -17.33 -18.49
CA ALA A 372 -46.03 -18.55 -17.73
C ALA A 372 -45.52 -18.53 -16.27
N ASN A 373 -44.46 -17.78 -15.97
CA ASN A 373 -43.89 -17.69 -14.63
C ASN A 373 -43.13 -16.35 -14.40
N PRO A 374 -43.69 -15.39 -13.64
CA PRO A 374 -43.06 -14.11 -13.37
C PRO A 374 -42.00 -14.15 -12.25
N SER A 375 -41.80 -15.29 -11.58
CA SER A 375 -40.94 -15.38 -10.38
C SER A 375 -39.50 -14.89 -10.60
N SER A 376 -38.86 -15.22 -11.74
CA SER A 376 -37.50 -14.75 -12.05
C SER A 376 -37.40 -13.23 -12.14
N TYR A 377 -38.42 -12.55 -12.68
CA TYR A 377 -38.47 -11.09 -12.78
C TYR A 377 -38.70 -10.44 -11.41
N LEU A 378 -39.58 -11.02 -10.59
CA LEU A 378 -39.77 -10.58 -9.20
C LEU A 378 -38.48 -10.70 -8.38
N VAL A 379 -37.72 -11.80 -8.56
CA VAL A 379 -36.40 -11.95 -7.93
C VAL A 379 -35.44 -10.89 -8.46
N MET A 380 -35.40 -10.64 -9.77
CA MET A 380 -34.54 -9.60 -10.36
C MET A 380 -34.84 -8.21 -9.79
N SER A 381 -36.12 -7.85 -9.62
CA SER A 381 -36.52 -6.57 -9.00
C SER A 381 -36.03 -6.46 -7.56
N LYS A 382 -36.18 -7.51 -6.74
CA LYS A 382 -35.67 -7.52 -5.36
C LYS A 382 -34.15 -7.46 -5.30
N GLN A 383 -33.45 -8.15 -6.20
CA GLN A 383 -31.99 -8.06 -6.30
C GLN A 383 -31.53 -6.67 -6.73
N ALA A 384 -32.31 -5.95 -7.53
CA ALA A 384 -32.03 -4.57 -7.89
C ALA A 384 -32.10 -3.61 -6.69
N GLU A 385 -33.10 -3.79 -5.82
CA GLU A 385 -33.22 -3.04 -4.57
C GLU A 385 -32.02 -3.30 -3.65
N ALA A 386 -31.64 -4.57 -3.48
CA ALA A 386 -30.48 -4.95 -2.69
C ALA A 386 -29.18 -4.35 -3.27
N ALA A 387 -28.97 -4.45 -4.59
CA ALA A 387 -27.82 -3.87 -5.26
C ALA A 387 -27.79 -2.34 -5.09
N SER A 388 -28.90 -1.66 -5.32
CA SER A 388 -29.02 -0.21 -5.12
C SER A 388 -28.64 0.20 -3.69
N LEU A 389 -29.07 -0.55 -2.67
CA LEU A 389 -28.69 -0.29 -1.29
C LEU A 389 -27.18 -0.47 -1.07
N LEU A 390 -26.57 -1.54 -1.59
CA LEU A 390 -25.14 -1.79 -1.47
C LEU A 390 -24.29 -0.69 -2.12
N TYR A 391 -24.66 -0.25 -3.32
CA TYR A 391 -23.95 0.84 -4.00
C TYR A 391 -24.15 2.19 -3.30
N LYS A 392 -25.33 2.45 -2.71
CA LYS A 392 -25.57 3.66 -1.89
C LYS A 392 -24.80 3.62 -0.56
N SER A 393 -24.65 2.46 0.09
CA SER A 393 -23.90 2.37 1.35
C SER A 393 -22.40 2.58 1.16
N ASN A 394 -21.86 2.26 -0.02
CA ASN A 394 -20.45 2.44 -0.35
C ASN A 394 -20.05 3.89 -0.70
N LEU A 395 -20.95 4.87 -0.55
CA LEU A 395 -20.66 6.29 -0.81
C LEU A 395 -19.66 6.91 0.19
N ASN A 396 -19.57 6.33 1.40
CA ASN A 396 -18.70 6.80 2.47
C ASN A 396 -17.68 5.71 2.84
N SER A 397 -16.77 5.36 1.93
CA SER A 397 -15.73 4.39 2.26
C SER A 397 -14.79 4.96 3.33
N GLY A 398 -14.60 4.18 4.39
CA GLY A 398 -13.68 4.52 5.48
C GLY A 398 -12.23 4.51 4.99
N SER A 399 -11.41 5.37 5.60
CA SER A 399 -9.98 5.46 5.27
C SER A 399 -9.19 4.36 5.95
N VAL A 400 -8.47 3.57 5.15
CA VAL A 400 -7.65 2.46 5.65
C VAL A 400 -6.47 2.99 6.48
N LEU A 401 -5.94 4.15 6.12
CA LEU A 401 -4.89 4.82 6.89
C LEU A 401 -5.43 5.31 8.24
N GLU A 402 -6.62 5.89 8.28
CA GLU A 402 -7.24 6.35 9.55
C GLU A 402 -7.47 5.18 10.51
N TYR A 403 -7.97 4.06 10.00
CA TYR A 403 -8.10 2.84 10.78
C TYR A 403 -6.74 2.34 11.29
N ALA A 404 -5.70 2.39 10.47
CA ALA A 404 -4.35 2.00 10.88
C ALA A 404 -3.76 2.91 11.97
N LEU A 405 -4.00 4.22 11.88
CA LEU A 405 -3.59 5.20 12.90
C LEU A 405 -4.34 4.97 14.22
N ALA A 406 -5.65 4.71 14.15
CA ALA A 406 -6.47 4.37 15.32
C ALA A 406 -5.95 3.10 16.02
N PHE A 407 -5.69 2.05 15.25
CA PHE A 407 -5.13 0.80 15.76
C PHE A 407 -3.73 1.01 16.36
N THR A 408 -2.89 1.80 15.70
CA THR A 408 -1.55 2.14 16.20
C THR A 408 -1.63 2.90 17.52
N SER A 409 -2.57 3.83 17.67
CA SER A 409 -2.85 4.53 18.93
C SER A 409 -3.20 3.53 20.04
N ALA A 410 -4.10 2.58 19.75
CA ALA A 410 -4.50 1.54 20.69
C ALA A 410 -3.32 0.62 21.11
N ALA A 411 -2.39 0.36 20.19
CA ALA A 411 -1.17 -0.40 20.49
C ALA A 411 -0.21 0.40 21.39
N LEU A 412 -0.09 1.72 21.17
CA LEU A 412 0.73 2.63 21.98
C LEU A 412 0.17 2.85 23.38
N ASP A 413 -1.15 2.90 23.55
CA ASP A 413 -1.81 3.12 24.85
C ASP A 413 -1.37 2.09 25.91
N ARG A 414 -1.07 0.85 25.49
CA ARG A 414 -0.55 -0.21 26.37
C ARG A 414 0.80 0.12 27.00
N HIS A 415 1.57 1.00 26.35
CA HIS A 415 2.94 1.37 26.73
C HIS A 415 3.08 2.86 27.05
N TYR A 416 1.97 3.60 27.07
CA TYR A 416 1.95 5.07 27.22
C TYR A 416 2.80 5.56 28.39
N SER A 417 2.68 4.93 29.57
CA SER A 417 3.40 5.32 30.79
C SER A 417 4.93 5.18 30.69
N LYS A 418 5.43 4.38 29.74
CA LYS A 418 6.87 4.19 29.50
C LYS A 418 7.43 5.22 28.52
N TRP A 419 6.58 5.73 27.62
CA TRP A 419 6.98 6.61 26.52
C TRP A 419 6.50 8.06 26.70
N SER A 420 5.70 8.33 27.73
CA SER A 420 5.25 9.65 28.12
C SER A 420 5.22 9.79 29.64
N ALA A 421 5.94 10.77 30.17
CA ALA A 421 5.92 11.14 31.56
C ALA A 421 4.74 12.07 31.85
N THR A 422 3.95 11.77 32.89
CA THR A 422 2.92 12.70 33.37
C THR A 422 3.60 13.88 34.06
N PRO A 423 3.34 15.14 33.65
CA PRO A 423 3.98 16.28 34.28
C PRO A 423 3.56 16.43 35.75
N LYS A 424 4.53 16.60 36.64
CA LYS A 424 4.28 16.69 38.09
C LYS A 424 3.51 17.96 38.49
N THR A 425 3.70 19.04 37.74
CA THR A 425 3.15 20.38 38.04
C THR A 425 1.82 20.65 37.35
N GLY A 426 1.40 19.79 36.41
CA GLY A 426 0.26 20.05 35.51
C GLY A 426 0.62 20.94 34.31
N PHE A 427 1.86 21.46 34.24
CA PHE A 427 2.41 22.21 33.12
C PHE A 427 3.39 21.37 32.31
N ILE A 428 3.73 21.81 31.11
CA ILE A 428 4.75 21.17 30.27
C ILE A 428 6.08 21.06 31.04
N ASP A 429 6.63 19.85 31.12
CA ASP A 429 7.98 19.61 31.63
C ASP A 429 8.99 19.85 30.51
N ILE A 430 9.65 21.00 30.54
CA ILE A 430 10.64 21.40 29.54
C ILE A 430 11.98 20.66 29.69
N THR A 431 12.17 19.94 30.79
CA THR A 431 13.44 19.27 31.13
C THR A 431 13.38 17.75 31.08
N THR A 432 12.21 17.17 30.78
CA THR A 432 12.04 15.71 30.71
C THR A 432 13.01 15.07 29.72
N SER A 433 13.62 13.95 30.14
CA SER A 433 14.40 13.05 29.28
C SER A 433 13.69 11.72 29.01
N LYS A 434 12.48 11.53 29.56
CA LYS A 434 11.74 10.26 29.53
C LYS A 434 10.79 10.14 28.35
N ASP A 435 10.41 11.23 27.72
CA ASP A 435 9.43 11.17 26.63
C ASP A 435 10.06 10.62 25.35
N PHE A 436 9.27 9.90 24.55
CA PHE A 436 9.72 9.29 23.30
C PHE A 436 10.35 10.33 22.34
N TYR A 437 9.81 11.55 22.27
CA TYR A 437 10.37 12.59 21.40
C TYR A 437 11.85 12.90 21.69
N ARG A 438 12.33 12.74 22.93
CA ARG A 438 13.75 12.96 23.28
C ARG A 438 14.63 11.87 22.69
N VAL A 439 14.17 10.63 22.76
CA VAL A 439 14.86 9.50 22.13
C VAL A 439 14.85 9.68 20.61
N PHE A 440 13.70 10.01 20.01
CA PHE A 440 13.62 10.23 18.58
C PHE A 440 14.51 11.40 18.10
N SER A 441 14.52 12.51 18.83
CA SER A 441 15.41 13.67 18.59
C SER A 441 16.90 13.26 18.60
N GLY A 442 17.32 12.48 19.60
CA GLY A 442 18.68 11.95 19.67
C GLY A 442 19.03 10.99 18.52
N LEU A 443 18.08 10.13 18.14
CA LEU A 443 18.24 9.19 17.01
C LEU A 443 18.34 9.95 15.69
N GLN A 444 17.49 10.95 15.47
CA GLN A 444 17.50 11.80 14.29
C GLN A 444 18.84 12.53 14.16
N TYR A 445 19.28 13.22 15.21
CA TYR A 445 20.56 13.92 15.22
C TYR A 445 21.72 12.96 14.92
N SER A 446 21.79 11.85 15.66
CA SER A 446 22.84 10.84 15.50
C SER A 446 22.88 10.28 14.08
N TYR A 447 21.72 9.97 13.50
CA TYR A 447 21.61 9.41 12.15
C TYR A 447 22.03 10.40 11.07
N LEU A 448 21.63 11.67 11.20
CA LEU A 448 22.03 12.74 10.28
C LEU A 448 23.54 12.99 10.34
N GLU A 449 24.14 12.96 11.52
CA GLU A 449 25.59 13.13 11.71
C GLU A 449 26.39 11.92 11.21
N ASP A 450 25.98 10.70 11.57
CA ASP A 450 26.59 9.43 11.13
C ASP A 450 26.60 9.30 9.59
N SER A 451 25.52 9.74 8.95
CA SER A 451 25.36 9.72 7.48
C SER A 451 26.35 10.64 6.76
N MET A 452 26.95 11.61 7.45
CA MET A 452 27.90 12.55 6.87
C MET A 452 29.35 12.18 7.15
N THR A 453 29.63 11.67 8.34
CA THR A 453 30.99 11.28 8.77
C THR A 453 31.45 9.96 8.17
N ASN A 454 30.54 9.04 7.85
CA ASN A 454 30.87 7.71 7.32
C ASN A 454 30.25 7.45 5.93
N PRO A 455 31.03 7.56 4.83
CA PRO A 455 30.58 7.24 3.47
C PRO A 455 30.12 5.78 3.31
N SER A 456 30.59 4.86 4.17
CA SER A 456 30.15 3.46 4.22
C SER A 456 28.76 3.28 4.83
N LYS A 457 28.35 4.19 5.75
CA LYS A 457 27.00 4.26 6.34
C LYS A 457 26.00 5.01 5.46
N LYS A 458 26.45 5.91 4.54
CA LYS A 458 25.58 6.46 3.46
C LYS A 458 24.89 5.37 2.62
N ARG A 459 25.46 4.16 2.57
CA ARG A 459 24.88 3.01 1.84
C ARG A 459 23.75 2.32 2.60
N GLU A 460 23.55 2.63 3.88
CA GLU A 460 22.44 2.19 4.75
C GLU A 460 21.42 3.31 4.95
N MET A 461 21.07 4.05 3.88
CA MET A 461 19.99 5.02 4.01
C MET A 461 18.70 4.27 4.34
N LEU A 462 18.13 4.51 5.52
CA LEU A 462 16.87 3.91 5.98
C LEU A 462 15.64 4.48 5.26
N GLY A 463 15.85 5.48 4.40
CA GLY A 463 14.80 6.21 3.70
C GLY A 463 13.93 7.07 4.62
N ASP A 464 12.84 7.58 4.07
CA ASP A 464 11.92 8.49 4.77
C ASP A 464 10.97 7.76 5.74
N SER A 465 10.96 6.42 5.73
CA SER A 465 10.09 5.59 6.59
C SER A 465 10.34 5.84 8.08
N VAL A 466 11.59 6.09 8.49
CA VAL A 466 11.92 6.36 9.90
C VAL A 466 11.18 7.60 10.41
N ALA A 467 11.12 8.66 9.58
CA ALA A 467 10.38 9.87 9.92
C ALA A 467 8.87 9.60 10.00
N TRP A 468 8.32 8.78 9.10
CA TRP A 468 6.92 8.36 9.13
C TRP A 468 6.54 7.68 10.43
N ALA A 469 7.33 6.72 10.91
CA ALA A 469 7.08 6.07 12.20
C ALA A 469 7.28 7.01 13.39
N GLY A 470 8.42 7.70 13.45
CA GLY A 470 8.75 8.59 14.55
C GLY A 470 7.72 9.69 14.75
N CYS A 471 7.36 10.38 13.66
CA CYS A 471 6.33 11.41 13.68
C CYS A 471 4.96 10.85 14.05
N THR A 472 4.58 9.67 13.53
CA THR A 472 3.31 9.03 13.89
C THR A 472 3.23 8.71 15.38
N ILE A 473 4.28 8.10 15.96
CA ILE A 473 4.32 7.79 17.38
C ILE A 473 4.28 9.07 18.22
N MET A 474 5.11 10.07 17.89
CA MET A 474 5.11 11.36 18.60
C MET A 474 3.75 12.08 18.51
N TYR A 475 3.13 12.05 17.33
CA TYR A 475 1.82 12.65 17.12
C TYR A 475 0.76 11.96 17.98
N LEU A 476 0.64 10.64 17.91
CA LEU A 476 -0.36 9.86 18.66
C LEU A 476 -0.14 9.94 20.19
N LEU A 477 1.09 10.13 20.66
CA LEU A 477 1.40 10.39 22.07
C LEU A 477 1.15 11.84 22.51
N GLY A 478 0.79 12.75 21.59
CA GLY A 478 0.62 14.18 21.89
C GLY A 478 1.94 14.93 22.13
N GLN A 479 3.05 14.42 21.60
CA GLN A 479 4.41 14.95 21.82
C GLN A 479 4.92 15.85 20.67
N GLN A 480 4.14 16.08 19.61
CA GLN A 480 4.56 16.89 18.45
C GLN A 480 5.11 18.26 18.84
N LEU A 481 4.35 19.05 19.62
CA LEU A 481 4.76 20.42 19.97
C LEU A 481 6.02 20.43 20.86
N HIS A 482 6.17 19.43 21.72
CA HIS A 482 7.38 19.25 22.53
C HIS A 482 8.58 18.95 21.63
N PHE A 483 8.42 18.05 20.67
CA PHE A 483 9.45 17.74 19.68
C PHE A 483 9.87 18.99 18.88
N GLU A 484 8.91 19.74 18.34
CA GLU A 484 9.21 20.94 17.55
C GLU A 484 9.99 22.01 18.33
N LEU A 485 9.80 22.08 19.66
CA LEU A 485 10.49 23.02 20.54
C LEU A 485 11.86 22.51 21.02
N PHE A 486 11.99 21.20 21.24
CA PHE A 486 13.11 20.58 21.97
C PHE A 486 13.95 19.58 21.15
N ASP A 487 13.69 19.43 19.85
CA ASP A 487 14.51 18.63 18.95
C ASP A 487 15.92 19.20 18.81
N PHE A 488 16.94 18.35 18.93
CA PHE A 488 18.34 18.77 18.89
C PHE A 488 18.71 19.33 17.51
N SER A 489 18.20 18.73 16.42
CA SER A 489 18.49 19.20 15.07
C SER A 489 17.83 20.55 14.79
N TYR A 490 16.63 20.79 15.32
CA TYR A 490 15.92 22.05 15.15
C TYR A 490 16.56 23.16 15.98
N GLN A 491 16.97 22.86 17.21
CA GLN A 491 17.71 23.80 18.04
C GLN A 491 19.07 24.14 17.42
N PHE A 492 19.77 23.15 16.85
CA PHE A 492 21.01 23.37 16.11
C PHE A 492 20.82 24.32 14.93
N LEU A 493 19.74 24.16 14.16
CA LEU A 493 19.38 25.09 13.08
C LEU A 493 19.11 26.51 13.60
N ASN A 494 18.38 26.64 14.71
CA ASN A 494 18.08 27.95 15.30
C ASN A 494 19.36 28.67 15.76
N VAL A 495 20.31 27.94 16.37
CA VAL A 495 21.63 28.48 16.75
C VAL A 495 22.39 28.95 15.50
N ALA A 496 22.39 28.16 14.43
CA ALA A 496 23.03 28.52 13.18
C ALA A 496 22.45 29.78 12.53
N GLU A 497 21.12 29.94 12.57
CA GLU A 497 20.43 31.14 12.07
C GLU A 497 20.83 32.40 12.86
N ILE A 498 20.90 32.29 14.19
CA ILE A 498 21.30 33.41 15.06
C ILE A 498 22.78 33.76 14.84
N GLU A 499 23.68 32.78 14.78
CA GLU A 499 25.10 33.02 14.53
C GLU A 499 25.34 33.69 13.16
N THR A 500 24.55 33.34 12.14
CA THR A 500 24.59 34.03 10.85
C THR A 500 24.16 35.49 10.96
N ALA A 501 23.07 35.75 11.69
CA ALA A 501 22.53 37.08 11.88
C ALA A 501 23.47 37.97 12.69
N THR A 502 24.11 37.45 13.75
CA THR A 502 25.07 38.20 14.56
C THR A 502 26.32 38.53 13.76
N VAL A 503 26.89 37.59 13.01
CA VAL A 503 28.06 37.88 12.15
C VAL A 503 27.73 38.94 11.08
N SER A 504 26.53 38.90 10.51
CA SER A 504 26.06 39.89 9.53
C SER A 504 25.94 41.30 10.10
N LEU A 505 25.67 41.45 11.40
CA LEU A 505 25.56 42.74 12.09
C LEU A 505 26.93 43.36 12.44
N TYR A 506 27.97 42.55 12.61
CA TYR A 506 29.31 43.00 13.04
C TYR A 506 30.35 43.05 11.90
N GLN A 507 29.99 42.74 10.65
CA GLN A 507 30.91 42.86 9.51
C GLN A 507 30.80 44.20 8.78
N PRO A 508 31.92 44.96 8.61
CA PRO A 508 31.99 46.12 7.73
C PRO A 508 31.91 45.70 6.25
N ALA A 509 31.42 46.59 5.40
CA ALA A 509 31.07 46.40 3.99
C ALA A 509 32.24 46.09 3.01
N ASP A 510 33.28 45.35 3.40
CA ASP A 510 34.35 44.91 2.50
C ASP A 510 34.01 43.53 1.89
N ARG A 511 33.46 43.58 0.67
CA ARG A 511 32.90 42.44 -0.09
C ARG A 511 33.92 41.44 -0.67
N SER A 512 35.19 41.43 -0.26
CA SER A 512 36.21 40.65 -1.00
C SER A 512 36.54 39.25 -0.47
N LYS A 513 36.05 38.83 0.72
CA LYS A 513 36.15 37.43 1.19
C LYS A 513 34.97 37.11 2.09
N SER A 514 34.01 36.32 1.64
CA SER A 514 32.99 35.75 2.52
C SER A 514 33.70 34.96 3.62
N PRO A 515 33.51 35.26 4.91
CA PRO A 515 34.02 34.39 5.96
C PRO A 515 33.38 33.01 5.76
N ASN A 516 34.21 31.98 5.77
CA ASN A 516 33.82 30.58 5.71
C ASN A 516 33.15 30.15 7.04
N ILE A 517 32.07 30.83 7.46
CA ILE A 517 31.41 30.68 8.77
C ILE A 517 30.93 29.23 8.98
N PHE A 518 30.54 28.55 7.91
CA PHE A 518 30.00 27.20 7.94
C PHE A 518 30.97 26.12 7.47
N GLN A 519 32.27 26.39 7.38
CA GLN A 519 33.23 25.44 6.83
C GLN A 519 33.19 24.12 7.62
N GLY A 520 32.57 23.10 7.03
CA GLY A 520 32.34 21.78 7.65
C GLY A 520 30.89 21.48 8.09
N TYR A 521 30.01 22.49 8.22
CA TYR A 521 28.63 22.33 8.71
C TYR A 521 27.53 22.49 7.63
N GLU A 522 27.84 23.00 6.44
CA GLU A 522 26.84 23.28 5.39
C GLU A 522 25.96 22.05 5.04
N VAL A 523 26.61 20.90 4.89
CA VAL A 523 25.95 19.65 4.49
C VAL A 523 25.01 19.13 5.59
N ILE A 524 25.44 19.17 6.85
CA ILE A 524 24.62 18.71 7.98
C ILE A 524 23.45 19.67 8.24
N LEU A 525 23.66 20.99 8.12
CA LEU A 525 22.58 21.97 8.21
C LEU A 525 21.52 21.74 7.13
N GLU A 526 21.93 21.48 5.89
CA GLU A 526 20.95 21.18 4.82
C GLU A 526 20.23 19.84 5.05
N ALA A 527 20.92 18.83 5.57
CA ALA A 527 20.30 17.56 5.94
C ALA A 527 19.26 17.74 7.06
N MET A 528 19.56 18.55 8.09
CA MET A 528 18.63 18.90 9.16
C MET A 528 17.43 19.70 8.64
N ARG A 529 17.61 20.64 7.70
CA ARG A 529 16.49 21.35 7.05
C ARG A 529 15.59 20.40 6.26
N LYS A 530 16.17 19.42 5.55
CA LYS A 530 15.41 18.38 4.85
C LYS A 530 14.62 17.51 5.82
N ALA A 531 15.24 17.06 6.91
CA ALA A 531 14.56 16.30 7.97
C ALA A 531 13.40 17.10 8.59
N ARG A 532 13.61 18.38 8.91
CA ARG A 532 12.56 19.28 9.41
C ARG A 532 11.38 19.41 8.45
N ARG A 533 11.64 19.58 7.15
CA ARG A 533 10.60 19.63 6.11
C ARG A 533 9.80 18.33 6.03
N LEU A 534 10.49 17.19 6.05
CA LEU A 534 9.87 15.87 6.02
C LEU A 534 8.98 15.63 7.24
N ASN A 535 9.49 15.89 8.44
CA ASN A 535 8.72 15.75 9.68
C ASN A 535 7.46 16.62 9.68
N ASN A 536 7.60 17.90 9.29
CA ASN A 536 6.46 18.81 9.20
C ASN A 536 5.42 18.34 8.18
N HIS A 537 5.86 17.76 7.06
CA HIS A 537 4.97 17.16 6.07
C HIS A 537 4.19 15.99 6.66
N VAL A 538 4.87 15.06 7.35
CA VAL A 538 4.23 13.91 8.00
C VAL A 538 3.25 14.37 9.08
N PHE A 539 3.63 15.30 9.97
CA PHE A 539 2.72 15.83 10.97
C PHE A 539 1.49 16.52 10.38
N SER A 540 1.66 17.26 9.28
CA SER A 540 0.53 17.90 8.59
C SER A 540 -0.43 16.87 8.00
N MET A 541 0.10 15.79 7.42
CA MET A 541 -0.69 14.65 6.93
C MET A 541 -1.44 13.96 8.07
N LEU A 542 -0.77 13.70 9.19
CA LEU A 542 -1.38 13.09 10.37
C LEU A 542 -2.49 13.96 10.96
N ARG A 543 -2.31 15.28 11.01
CA ARG A 543 -3.35 16.22 11.45
C ARG A 543 -4.56 16.24 10.54
N ALA A 544 -4.35 16.14 9.23
CA ALA A 544 -5.43 16.11 8.26
C ALA A 544 -6.24 14.81 8.31
N ARG A 545 -5.60 13.68 8.64
CA ARG A 545 -6.25 12.35 8.64
C ARG A 545 -6.74 11.91 10.01
N CYS A 546 -6.00 12.21 11.07
CA CYS A 546 -6.31 11.80 12.44
C CYS A 546 -6.23 13.04 13.35
N PRO A 547 -7.16 14.01 13.24
CA PRO A 547 -7.14 15.20 14.07
C PRO A 547 -7.24 14.79 15.54
N LEU A 548 -6.26 15.20 16.35
CA LEU A 548 -6.35 15.05 17.79
C LEU A 548 -7.27 16.14 18.33
N GLU A 549 -8.09 15.81 19.32
CA GLU A 549 -8.91 16.83 20.01
C GLU A 549 -8.00 17.91 20.58
N ASP A 550 -8.33 19.16 20.27
CA ASP A 550 -7.76 20.31 20.98
C ASP A 550 -8.15 20.16 22.45
N LYS A 551 -7.21 19.63 23.25
CA LYS A 551 -7.34 19.68 24.70
C LYS A 551 -7.37 21.16 25.06
N VAL A 552 -8.56 21.70 25.28
CA VAL A 552 -8.77 23.04 25.82
C VAL A 552 -7.80 23.17 27.00
N ALA A 553 -7.16 24.32 27.14
CA ALA A 553 -6.28 24.63 28.25
C ALA A 553 -7.11 24.70 29.55
N CYS A 554 -7.65 23.56 29.98
CA CYS A 554 -8.47 23.38 31.16
C CYS A 554 -7.64 23.64 32.43
N ALA A 555 -6.32 23.77 32.29
CA ALA A 555 -5.40 24.03 33.38
C ALA A 555 -5.46 25.47 33.92
N ILE A 556 -6.28 26.38 33.38
CA ILE A 556 -6.36 27.78 33.81
C ILE A 556 -7.79 28.08 34.27
N LYS A 557 -7.97 28.40 35.55
CA LYS A 557 -9.24 28.93 36.06
C LYS A 557 -9.56 30.27 35.37
N PRO A 558 -10.83 30.71 35.31
CA PRO A 558 -11.17 32.06 34.85
C PRO A 558 -10.40 33.19 35.57
N SER A 559 -9.85 32.91 36.76
CA SER A 559 -8.98 33.79 37.54
C SER A 559 -7.51 33.83 37.07
N GLY A 560 -7.12 33.09 36.03
CA GLY A 560 -5.73 32.94 35.58
C GLY A 560 -4.88 31.96 36.39
N ALA A 561 -5.45 31.27 37.38
CA ALA A 561 -4.70 30.38 38.27
C ALA A 561 -4.59 28.94 37.73
N PRO A 562 -3.44 28.25 37.93
CA PRO A 562 -3.25 26.86 37.51
C PRO A 562 -4.19 25.87 38.22
N LEU A 563 -4.67 24.85 37.51
CA LEU A 563 -5.33 23.67 38.08
C LEU A 563 -4.32 22.53 38.23
N HIS A 564 -3.93 22.22 39.46
CA HIS A 564 -2.81 21.33 39.79
C HIS A 564 -3.04 19.82 39.56
N ARG A 565 -4.24 19.37 39.20
CA ARG A 565 -4.54 17.97 38.87
C ARG A 565 -5.63 17.88 37.83
N MET A 566 -5.22 17.68 36.57
CA MET A 566 -6.13 17.23 35.53
C MET A 566 -5.70 15.85 35.06
N LYS A 567 -6.64 14.90 35.14
CA LYS A 567 -6.54 13.66 34.38
C LYS A 567 -7.10 13.97 33.00
N PHE A 568 -6.24 14.06 32.01
CA PHE A 568 -6.70 14.02 30.63
C PHE A 568 -7.09 12.58 30.32
N SER A 569 -8.39 12.31 30.15
CA SER A 569 -8.77 11.17 29.33
C SER A 569 -8.17 11.44 27.94
N ASN A 570 -7.38 10.51 27.41
CA ASN A 570 -7.25 10.45 25.95
C ASN A 570 -8.65 10.08 25.46
N THR A 571 -9.47 11.08 25.13
CA THR A 571 -10.68 10.87 24.37
C THR A 571 -10.22 10.51 22.98
N VAL A 572 -10.22 9.20 22.73
CA VAL A 572 -9.75 8.68 21.47
C VAL A 572 -10.88 8.86 20.47
N SER A 573 -10.83 9.96 19.73
CA SER A 573 -11.78 10.26 18.65
C SER A 573 -11.87 9.12 17.62
N ALA A 574 -10.88 8.21 17.55
CA ALA A 574 -10.89 7.07 16.65
C ALA A 574 -11.35 5.73 17.26
N PHE A 575 -11.48 5.57 18.59
CA PHE A 575 -11.94 4.29 19.17
C PHE A 575 -13.44 4.04 18.96
N GLU A 576 -14.26 5.10 18.82
CA GLU A 576 -15.68 4.96 18.50
C GLU A 576 -15.92 4.41 17.08
N THR A 577 -14.91 4.48 16.20
CA THR A 577 -14.97 3.93 14.84
C THR A 577 -14.45 2.49 14.70
N LEU A 578 -13.84 1.92 15.75
CA LEU A 578 -13.41 0.52 15.72
C LEU A 578 -14.63 -0.38 16.00
N PRO A 579 -14.84 -1.48 15.24
CA PRO A 579 -15.87 -2.45 15.56
C PRO A 579 -15.60 -2.99 16.95
N GLN A 580 -16.44 -2.61 17.92
CA GLN A 580 -16.40 -3.20 19.24
C GLN A 580 -16.72 -4.68 19.09
N ARG A 581 -15.95 -5.55 19.76
CA ARG A 581 -16.35 -6.95 19.91
C ARG A 581 -17.77 -6.94 20.48
N ALA A 582 -18.73 -7.46 19.72
CA ALA A 582 -20.02 -7.81 20.28
C ALA A 582 -19.73 -8.77 21.43
N ASN A 583 -20.01 -8.34 22.66
CA ASN A 583 -19.98 -9.23 23.81
C ASN A 583 -21.05 -10.31 23.54
N SER A 584 -20.58 -11.50 23.17
CA SER A 584 -21.36 -12.73 23.25
C SER A 584 -21.57 -13.12 24.70
#